data_AF-A0A4W6ETL3-F1
#
_entry.id   AF-A0A4W6ETL3-F1
#
_cell.length_a   1.000
_cell.length_b   1.000
_cell.length_c   1.000
_cell.angle_alpha   90.00
_cell.angle_beta   90.00
_cell.angle_gamma   90.00
#
_symmetry.space_group_name_H-M   'P 1'
#
loop_
_entity.id
_entity.type
_entity.pdbx_description
1 polymer ?
#
loop_
_entity_poly.entity_id
_entity_poly.type
_entity_poly.pdbx_seq_one_letter_code
_entity_poly.pdbx_strand_id
1 'polypeptide(L)'
;MEVNTMTYKAFLPAMIANNHGHLVSIASSAGLIGVNGLADYCASKFGAVGFAESVGLELLATGKDGIKTTIVCPYFINTGMFDGCQTKWPSLLPILNPDYVAKKIIHAVLTDQVYLLLPKSIYLIPTIQYRLFHPQICLYTVWITGHKYYLLTDCTKNRYQHKDNTCIVSIV
;
A
#
# COMPACT_ATOMS: atom_id res chain seq x y z
N MET A 1 7.84 -1.69 10.46
CA MET A 1 8.12 -3.01 9.83
C MET A 1 8.17 -4.14 10.86
N GLU A 2 8.64 -3.89 12.08
CA GLU A 2 8.64 -4.89 13.17
C GLU A 2 7.26 -5.43 13.56
N VAL A 3 6.20 -4.61 13.46
CA VAL A 3 4.84 -5.03 13.89
C VAL A 3 4.26 -6.12 12.98
N ASN A 4 4.42 -6.00 11.66
CA ASN A 4 3.95 -7.01 10.70
C ASN A 4 4.68 -8.34 10.87
N THR A 5 6.00 -8.32 11.08
CA THR A 5 6.79 -9.53 11.25
C THR A 5 6.46 -10.28 12.54
N MET A 6 6.16 -9.58 13.64
CA MET A 6 5.74 -10.21 14.91
C MET A 6 4.40 -10.93 14.78
N THR A 7 3.41 -10.29 14.14
CA THR A 7 2.07 -10.87 13.96
C THR A 7 2.13 -12.13 13.11
N TYR A 8 2.87 -12.07 11.99
CA TYR A 8 3.06 -13.24 11.13
C TYR A 8 3.74 -14.37 11.89
N LYS A 9 4.83 -14.10 12.63
CA LYS A 9 5.50 -15.12 13.45
C LYS A 9 4.58 -15.78 14.47
N ALA A 10 3.65 -15.04 15.06
CA ALA A 10 2.73 -15.56 16.07
C ALA A 10 1.65 -16.49 15.49
N PHE A 11 1.04 -16.11 14.35
CA PHE A 11 -0.14 -16.81 13.82
C PHE A 11 0.15 -17.77 12.67
N LEU A 12 1.17 -17.49 11.86
CA LEU A 12 1.48 -18.27 10.66
C LEU A 12 1.77 -19.76 10.93
N PRO A 13 2.52 -20.14 11.99
CA PRO A 13 2.77 -21.56 12.26
C PRO A 13 1.47 -22.37 12.46
N ALA A 14 0.49 -21.80 13.16
CA ALA A 14 -0.80 -22.46 13.39
C ALA A 14 -1.63 -22.55 12.09
N MET A 15 -1.58 -21.53 11.23
CA MET A 15 -2.23 -21.57 9.91
C MET A 15 -1.61 -22.65 9.01
N ILE A 16 -0.28 -22.76 9.01
CA ILE A 16 0.50 -23.79 8.28
C ILE A 16 0.14 -25.20 8.76
N ALA A 17 0.06 -25.41 10.08
CA ALA A 17 -0.30 -26.68 10.68
C ALA A 17 -1.72 -27.13 10.28
N ASN A 18 -2.67 -26.19 10.25
CA ASN A 18 -4.07 -26.47 9.90
C ASN A 18 -4.38 -26.39 8.40
N ASN A 19 -3.40 -25.96 7.57
CA ASN A 19 -3.63 -25.56 6.17
C ASN A 19 -4.87 -24.66 6.01
N HIS A 20 -5.04 -23.69 6.90
CA HIS A 20 -6.22 -22.82 6.90
C HIS A 20 -5.91 -21.47 7.52
N GLY A 21 -6.27 -20.40 6.82
CA GLY A 21 -6.21 -19.05 7.34
C GLY A 21 -6.18 -17.99 6.23
N HIS A 22 -6.21 -16.73 6.63
CA HIS A 22 -6.12 -15.59 5.72
C HIS A 22 -5.22 -14.51 6.32
N LEU A 23 -4.10 -14.22 5.65
CA LEU A 23 -3.21 -13.11 6.01
C LEU A 23 -3.62 -11.86 5.25
N VAL A 24 -3.99 -10.80 5.97
CA VAL A 24 -4.41 -9.53 5.38
C VAL A 24 -3.43 -8.44 5.79
N SER A 25 -2.69 -7.90 4.83
CA SER A 25 -1.70 -6.83 5.05
C SER A 25 -2.27 -5.48 4.59
N ILE A 26 -2.43 -4.55 5.53
CA ILE A 26 -2.89 -3.18 5.25
C ILE A 26 -1.68 -2.26 5.00
N ALA A 27 -1.33 -2.11 3.73
CA ALA A 27 -0.25 -1.26 3.28
C ALA A 27 -0.78 0.13 2.87
N SER A 28 -0.33 0.63 1.72
CA SER A 28 -0.75 1.90 1.12
C SER A 28 -0.35 1.92 -0.35
N SER A 29 -0.99 2.76 -1.15
CA SER A 29 -0.49 3.11 -2.48
C SER A 29 0.94 3.65 -2.45
N ALA A 30 1.36 4.28 -1.34
CA ALA A 30 2.74 4.71 -1.10
C ALA A 30 3.74 3.54 -0.97
N GLY A 31 3.26 2.29 -0.90
CA GLY A 31 4.09 1.09 -1.02
C GLY A 31 4.34 0.63 -2.46
N LEU A 32 3.75 1.31 -3.44
CA LEU A 32 3.92 1.03 -4.87
C LEU A 32 4.59 2.20 -5.62
N ILE A 33 4.46 3.42 -5.10
CA ILE A 33 5.04 4.62 -5.69
C ILE A 33 5.56 5.57 -4.61
N GLY A 34 6.69 6.21 -4.88
CA GLY A 34 7.26 7.24 -4.02
C GLY A 34 6.46 8.54 -4.08
N VAL A 35 6.23 9.14 -2.91
CA VAL A 35 5.54 10.42 -2.76
C VAL A 35 6.49 11.45 -2.15
N ASN A 36 6.55 12.64 -2.74
CA ASN A 36 7.39 13.72 -2.22
C ASN A 36 6.97 14.11 -0.79
N GLY A 37 7.95 14.27 0.10
CA GLY A 37 7.73 14.64 1.51
C GLY A 37 7.32 13.48 2.43
N LEU A 38 7.23 12.25 1.92
CA LEU A 38 6.83 11.06 2.68
C LEU A 38 7.83 9.90 2.51
N ALA A 39 9.14 10.19 2.41
CA ALA A 39 10.14 9.19 2.03
C ALA A 39 10.23 8.01 3.02
N ASP A 40 10.21 8.31 4.31
CA ASP A 40 10.17 7.34 5.42
C ASP A 40 8.89 6.52 5.43
N TYR A 41 7.74 7.19 5.26
CA TYR A 41 6.44 6.53 5.15
C TYR A 41 6.38 5.60 3.93
N CYS A 42 6.82 6.07 2.76
CA CYS A 42 6.91 5.26 1.54
C CYS A 42 7.81 4.05 1.78
N ALA A 43 9.04 4.25 2.29
CA ALA A 43 9.96 3.14 2.58
C ALA A 43 9.31 2.08 3.50
N SER A 44 8.58 2.52 4.53
CA SER A 44 7.87 1.60 5.43
C SER A 44 6.78 0.78 4.73
N LYS A 45 6.03 1.40 3.80
CA LYS A 45 4.93 0.75 3.08
C LYS A 45 5.41 -0.08 1.89
N PHE A 46 6.52 0.29 1.25
CA PHE A 46 7.22 -0.58 0.28
C PHE A 46 7.71 -1.85 0.98
N GLY A 47 8.30 -1.72 2.16
CA GLY A 47 8.71 -2.87 2.98
C GLY A 47 7.52 -3.73 3.40
N ALA A 48 6.38 -3.14 3.74
CA ALA A 48 5.16 -3.89 4.09
C ALA A 48 4.59 -4.68 2.90
N VAL A 49 4.54 -4.08 1.71
CA VAL A 49 4.11 -4.76 0.47
C VAL A 49 5.07 -5.90 0.14
N GLY A 50 6.37 -5.61 0.02
CA GLY A 50 7.37 -6.62 -0.34
C GLY A 50 7.46 -7.77 0.66
N PHE A 51 7.30 -7.49 1.95
CA PHE A 51 7.22 -8.54 2.98
C PHE A 51 6.01 -9.45 2.77
N ALA A 52 4.81 -8.87 2.58
CA ALA A 52 3.59 -9.64 2.39
C ALA A 52 3.61 -10.45 1.08
N GLU A 53 4.18 -9.89 0.01
CA GLU A 53 4.44 -10.60 -1.25
C GLU A 53 5.37 -11.79 -1.05
N SER A 54 6.52 -11.59 -0.40
CA SER A 54 7.50 -12.64 -0.14
C SER A 54 6.88 -13.80 0.63
N VAL A 55 6.18 -13.52 1.74
CA VAL A 55 5.50 -14.55 2.53
C VAL A 55 4.42 -15.26 1.70
N GLY A 56 3.65 -14.54 0.89
CA GLY A 56 2.66 -15.14 0.00
C GLY A 56 3.29 -16.13 -0.99
N LEU A 57 4.42 -15.76 -1.60
CA LEU A 57 5.17 -16.63 -2.51
C LEU A 57 5.79 -17.84 -1.78
N GLU A 58 6.33 -17.64 -0.58
CA GLU A 58 6.84 -18.74 0.26
C GLU A 58 5.73 -19.75 0.57
N LEU A 59 4.53 -19.28 0.94
CA LEU A 59 3.38 -20.15 1.19
C LEU A 59 2.95 -20.91 -0.06
N LEU A 60 2.88 -20.25 -1.21
CA LEU A 60 2.60 -20.91 -2.50
C LEU A 60 3.61 -22.01 -2.81
N ALA A 61 4.91 -21.76 -2.54
CA ALA A 61 5.97 -22.75 -2.75
C ALA A 61 5.84 -23.98 -1.84
N THR A 62 5.17 -23.87 -0.68
CA THR A 62 4.90 -25.04 0.19
C THR A 62 3.81 -25.97 -0.34
N GLY A 63 3.04 -25.56 -1.36
CA GLY A 63 1.90 -26.30 -1.89
C GLY A 63 0.66 -26.29 -1.00
N LYS A 64 0.65 -25.46 0.05
CA LYS A 64 -0.50 -25.25 0.95
C LYS A 64 -1.48 -24.25 0.34
N ASP A 65 -2.63 -24.73 -0.09
CA ASP A 65 -3.65 -23.98 -0.80
C ASP A 65 -4.74 -23.37 0.10
N GLY A 66 -4.84 -23.81 1.36
CA GLY A 66 -5.86 -23.35 2.30
C GLY A 66 -5.49 -22.08 3.07
N ILE A 67 -4.28 -21.54 2.86
CA ILE A 67 -3.83 -20.27 3.43
C ILE A 67 -3.88 -19.22 2.34
N LYS A 68 -4.72 -18.20 2.53
CA LYS A 68 -4.91 -17.10 1.58
C LYS A 68 -4.14 -15.87 2.04
N THR A 69 -3.77 -15.02 1.09
CA THR A 69 -3.11 -13.74 1.37
C THR A 69 -3.81 -12.62 0.59
N THR A 70 -3.99 -11.47 1.24
CA THR A 70 -4.54 -10.26 0.62
C THR A 70 -3.71 -9.05 1.04
N ILE A 71 -3.23 -8.30 0.06
CA ILE A 71 -2.48 -7.06 0.23
C ILE A 71 -3.39 -5.90 -0.16
N VAL A 72 -3.65 -5.02 0.80
CA VAL A 72 -4.52 -3.86 0.61
C VAL A 72 -3.66 -2.60 0.52
N CYS A 73 -3.75 -1.90 -0.60
CA CYS A 73 -3.02 -0.65 -0.84
C CYS A 73 -4.02 0.48 -1.13
N PRO A 74 -4.55 1.12 -0.08
CA PRO A 74 -5.41 2.28 -0.26
C PRO A 74 -4.60 3.56 -0.53
N TYR A 75 -5.21 4.46 -1.28
CA TYR A 75 -4.85 5.87 -1.38
C TYR A 75 -5.28 6.62 -0.12
N PHE A 76 -5.28 7.96 -0.16
CA PHE A 76 -5.75 8.78 0.95
C PHE A 76 -7.17 8.39 1.38
N ILE A 77 -7.32 8.08 2.67
CA ILE A 77 -8.60 7.80 3.33
C ILE A 77 -8.90 8.97 4.26
N ASN A 78 -10.15 9.41 4.30
CA ASN A 78 -10.61 10.47 5.18
C ASN A 78 -10.77 9.95 6.62
N THR A 79 -9.66 9.78 7.34
CA THR A 79 -9.61 9.29 8.72
C THR A 79 -8.95 10.28 9.68
N GLY A 80 -8.73 11.54 9.29
CA GLY A 80 -7.99 12.53 10.07
C GLY A 80 -6.47 12.54 9.81
N MET A 81 -5.89 11.40 9.43
CA MET A 81 -4.43 11.23 9.25
C MET A 81 -3.83 12.10 8.14
N PHE A 82 -4.63 12.45 7.14
CA PHE A 82 -4.21 13.26 5.98
C PHE A 82 -5.08 14.51 5.82
N ASP A 83 -5.62 15.03 6.91
CA ASP A 83 -6.45 16.24 6.87
C ASP A 83 -5.67 17.42 6.28
N GLY A 84 -6.25 18.03 5.24
CA GLY A 84 -5.62 19.12 4.50
C GLY A 84 -4.76 18.70 3.31
N CYS A 85 -4.51 17.41 3.07
CA CYS A 85 -3.91 16.98 1.81
C CYS A 85 -4.93 17.08 0.67
N GLN A 86 -4.51 17.68 -0.45
CA GLN A 86 -5.31 17.84 -1.65
C GLN A 86 -4.74 17.01 -2.79
N THR A 87 -5.62 16.35 -3.52
CA THR A 87 -5.29 15.64 -4.76
C THR A 87 -5.38 16.59 -5.94
N LYS A 88 -4.36 16.61 -6.80
CA LYS A 88 -4.37 17.45 -8.02
C LYS A 88 -5.41 16.99 -9.05
N TRP A 89 -5.83 15.72 -8.96
CA TRP A 89 -6.77 15.11 -9.89
C TRP A 89 -7.89 14.38 -9.14
N PRO A 90 -8.86 15.11 -8.54
CA PRO A 90 -9.89 14.52 -7.68
C PRO A 90 -10.74 13.45 -8.36
N SER A 91 -11.02 13.60 -9.66
CA SER A 91 -11.79 12.62 -10.43
C SER A 91 -11.06 11.30 -10.65
N LEU A 92 -9.71 11.32 -10.66
CA LEU A 92 -8.88 10.14 -10.89
C LEU A 92 -8.38 9.52 -9.58
N LEU A 93 -8.05 10.37 -8.60
CA LEU A 93 -7.48 10.01 -7.31
C LEU A 93 -8.30 10.65 -6.17
N PRO A 94 -9.58 10.25 -5.99
CA PRO A 94 -10.41 10.77 -4.92
C PRO A 94 -9.93 10.33 -3.54
N ILE A 95 -10.16 11.18 -2.53
CA ILE A 95 -10.03 10.80 -1.12
C ILE A 95 -11.16 9.81 -0.81
N LEU A 96 -10.80 8.68 -0.22
CA LEU A 96 -11.71 7.56 0.01
C LEU A 96 -12.43 7.70 1.35
N ASN A 97 -13.70 7.29 1.37
CA ASN A 97 -14.47 7.16 2.61
C ASN A 97 -14.04 5.87 3.36
N PRO A 98 -13.80 5.93 4.68
CA PRO A 98 -13.38 4.75 5.47
C PRO A 98 -14.36 3.59 5.41
N ASP A 99 -15.68 3.84 5.44
CA ASP A 99 -16.71 2.79 5.36
C ASP A 99 -16.67 2.08 4.01
N TYR A 100 -16.39 2.83 2.94
CA TYR A 100 -16.22 2.27 1.61
C TYR A 100 -14.98 1.37 1.55
N VAL A 101 -13.86 1.83 2.11
CA VAL A 101 -12.62 1.04 2.14
C VAL A 101 -12.81 -0.23 2.96
N ALA A 102 -13.40 -0.15 4.15
CA ALA A 102 -13.69 -1.30 4.99
C ALA A 102 -14.55 -2.35 4.25
N LYS A 103 -15.65 -1.92 3.61
CA LYS A 103 -16.49 -2.81 2.79
C LYS A 103 -15.71 -3.49 1.67
N LYS A 104 -14.80 -2.77 1.01
CA LYS A 104 -13.95 -3.32 -0.05
C LYS A 104 -12.92 -4.32 0.48
N ILE A 105 -12.33 -4.05 1.64
CA ILE A 105 -11.40 -4.98 2.30
C ILE A 105 -12.12 -6.29 2.62
N ILE A 106 -13.26 -6.22 3.29
CA ILE A 106 -14.05 -7.41 3.62
C ILE A 106 -14.42 -8.19 2.35
N HIS A 107 -14.87 -7.49 1.30
CA HIS A 107 -15.17 -8.14 0.04
C HIS A 107 -13.95 -8.82 -0.59
N ALA A 108 -12.77 -8.19 -0.55
CA ALA A 108 -11.53 -8.78 -1.07
C ALA A 108 -11.10 -10.02 -0.27
N VAL A 109 -11.26 -9.99 1.06
CA VAL A 109 -11.01 -11.14 1.93
C VAL A 109 -11.96 -12.29 1.60
N LEU A 110 -13.27 -12.02 1.49
CA LEU A 110 -14.28 -13.03 1.16
C LEU A 110 -14.16 -13.59 -0.27
N THR A 111 -13.40 -12.93 -1.15
CA THR A 111 -13.19 -13.36 -2.55
C THR A 111 -11.75 -13.76 -2.84
N ASP A 112 -10.94 -13.99 -1.79
CA ASP A 112 -9.54 -14.42 -1.86
C ASP A 112 -8.68 -13.56 -2.82
N GLN A 113 -8.94 -12.26 -2.88
CA GLN A 113 -8.17 -11.35 -3.73
C GLN A 113 -6.77 -11.15 -3.17
N VAL A 114 -5.75 -11.44 -3.98
CA VAL A 114 -4.34 -11.21 -3.60
C VAL A 114 -4.04 -9.72 -3.46
N TYR A 115 -4.63 -8.89 -4.32
CA TYR A 115 -4.39 -7.45 -4.37
C TYR A 115 -5.67 -6.64 -4.38
N LEU A 116 -5.79 -5.72 -3.43
CA LEU A 116 -6.84 -4.70 -3.40
C LEU A 116 -6.21 -3.30 -3.46
N LEU A 117 -6.19 -2.70 -4.65
CA LEU A 117 -5.73 -1.32 -4.85
C LEU A 117 -6.93 -0.37 -4.93
N LEU A 118 -6.95 0.68 -4.11
CA LEU A 118 -8.05 1.65 -4.06
C LEU A 118 -7.52 3.07 -4.16
N PRO A 119 -8.06 3.94 -5.05
CA PRO A 119 -9.05 3.65 -6.08
C PRO A 119 -8.49 2.78 -7.23
N LYS A 120 -9.36 2.16 -8.03
CA LYS A 120 -8.95 1.25 -9.13
C LYS A 120 -8.02 1.88 -10.17
N SER A 121 -7.99 3.22 -10.28
CA SER A 121 -7.04 3.95 -11.12
C SER A 121 -5.58 3.66 -10.73
N ILE A 122 -5.30 3.24 -9.49
CA ILE A 122 -3.96 2.88 -9.02
C ILE A 122 -3.40 1.64 -9.72
N TYR A 123 -4.24 0.74 -10.25
CA TYR A 123 -3.76 -0.40 -11.05
C TYR A 123 -3.00 0.04 -12.32
N LEU A 124 -3.16 1.29 -12.76
CA LEU A 124 -2.42 1.85 -13.89
C LEU A 124 -1.02 2.34 -13.50
N ILE A 125 -0.72 2.53 -12.21
CA ILE A 125 0.57 3.10 -11.78
C ILE A 125 1.75 2.20 -12.17
N PRO A 126 1.75 0.88 -11.88
CA PRO A 126 2.86 0.02 -12.27
C PRO A 126 3.05 0.00 -13.79
N THR A 127 1.96 -0.11 -14.57
CA THR A 127 2.05 -0.17 -16.03
C THR A 127 2.58 1.13 -16.65
N ILE A 128 2.19 2.28 -16.09
CA ILE A 128 2.72 3.58 -16.46
C ILE A 128 4.20 3.69 -16.07
N GLN A 129 4.58 3.25 -14.87
CA GLN A 129 5.97 3.26 -14.43
C GLN A 129 6.86 2.40 -15.32
N TYR A 130 6.48 1.17 -15.64
CA TYR A 130 7.26 0.30 -16.51
C TYR A 130 7.39 0.86 -17.95
N ARG A 131 6.38 1.57 -18.46
CA ARG A 131 6.43 2.22 -19.79
C ARG A 131 7.21 3.54 -19.81
N LEU A 132 7.08 4.37 -18.79
CA LEU A 132 7.72 5.69 -18.73
C LEU A 132 9.15 5.64 -18.17
N PHE A 133 9.44 4.71 -17.27
CA PHE A 133 10.74 4.49 -16.63
C PHE A 133 11.44 3.25 -17.19
N HIS A 134 11.35 3.03 -18.51
CA HIS A 134 12.24 2.10 -19.19
C HIS A 134 13.68 2.60 -18.97
N PRO A 135 14.63 1.75 -18.50
CA PRO A 135 15.95 2.20 -18.03
C PRO A 135 16.76 2.97 -19.07
N GLN A 136 16.45 2.80 -20.36
CA GLN A 136 17.10 3.54 -21.45
C GLN A 136 16.61 5.00 -21.59
N ILE A 137 15.40 5.34 -21.13
CA ILE A 137 14.80 6.68 -21.29
C ILE A 137 15.20 7.61 -20.12
N CYS A 138 15.30 7.08 -18.90
CA CYS A 138 15.67 7.86 -17.71
C CYS A 138 17.08 8.45 -17.74
N LEU A 139 18.06 7.74 -18.33
CA LEU A 139 19.42 8.26 -18.47
C LEU A 139 19.48 9.44 -19.46
N TYR A 140 18.61 9.46 -20.47
CA TYR A 140 18.61 10.50 -21.51
C TYR A 140 17.92 11.80 -21.05
N THR A 141 16.81 11.74 -20.33
CA THR A 141 16.07 12.95 -19.93
C THR A 141 16.67 13.69 -18.73
N VAL A 142 17.36 12.98 -17.81
CA VAL A 142 18.07 13.61 -16.67
C VAL A 142 19.25 14.46 -17.14
N TRP A 143 19.92 14.07 -18.23
CA TRP A 143 21.05 14.81 -18.79
C TRP A 143 20.65 16.05 -19.60
N ILE A 144 19.49 16.03 -20.26
CA ILE A 144 19.12 17.06 -21.25
C ILE A 144 18.29 18.21 -20.65
N THR A 145 17.48 17.97 -19.61
CA THR A 145 16.42 18.94 -19.27
C THR A 145 16.46 19.57 -17.87
N GLY A 146 17.28 19.11 -16.92
CA GLY A 146 17.36 19.77 -15.59
C GLY A 146 16.02 20.00 -14.87
N HIS A 147 14.94 19.32 -15.31
CA HIS A 147 13.59 19.58 -14.85
C HIS A 147 13.24 18.62 -13.71
N LYS A 148 12.89 19.21 -12.55
CA LYS A 148 12.31 18.53 -11.39
C LYS A 148 11.10 17.70 -11.83
N TYR A 149 11.19 16.38 -11.72
CA TYR A 149 10.06 15.48 -11.90
C TYR A 149 9.08 15.66 -10.74
N TYR A 150 8.03 16.46 -10.95
CA TYR A 150 6.93 16.64 -10.02
C TYR A 150 5.86 15.57 -10.29
N LEU A 151 5.75 14.57 -9.41
CA LEU A 151 4.66 13.60 -9.47
C LEU A 151 3.61 13.87 -8.37
N LEU A 152 2.44 14.27 -8.87
CA LEU A 152 1.05 14.04 -8.44
C LEU A 152 0.51 14.53 -7.08
N THR A 153 1.30 14.88 -6.08
CA THR A 153 0.73 15.46 -4.83
C THR A 153 1.64 16.50 -4.24
N ASP A 154 1.08 17.66 -3.92
CA ASP A 154 1.76 18.74 -3.19
C ASP A 154 1.19 18.76 -1.77
N CYS A 155 1.76 17.97 -0.84
CA CYS A 155 1.43 18.04 0.60
C CYS A 155 2.41 18.96 1.36
N THR A 156 2.98 19.99 0.71
CA THR A 156 3.92 20.92 1.39
C THR A 156 3.25 21.93 2.34
N LYS A 157 1.92 21.91 2.50
CA LYS A 157 1.19 23.02 3.14
C LYS A 157 0.68 22.86 4.57
N ASN A 158 0.83 21.74 5.28
CA ASN A 158 0.54 21.75 6.72
C ASN A 158 1.38 20.75 7.52
N ARG A 159 2.20 21.31 8.41
CA ARG A 159 3.05 20.59 9.37
C ARG A 159 2.18 19.89 10.43
N TYR A 160 2.52 18.63 10.69
CA TYR A 160 2.42 17.88 11.95
C TYR A 160 1.72 18.61 13.11
N GLN A 161 0.56 18.11 13.53
CA GLN A 161 0.11 18.22 14.93
C GLN A 161 -0.36 16.86 15.43
N HIS A 162 0.44 16.31 16.34
CA HIS A 162 0.18 15.12 17.14
C HIS A 162 -0.87 15.48 18.21
N LYS A 163 -1.97 14.72 18.32
CA LYS A 163 -2.80 14.65 19.53
C LYS A 163 -3.39 13.24 19.72
N ASP A 164 -3.43 12.86 20.98
CA ASP A 164 -3.44 11.49 21.50
C ASP A 164 -4.80 10.79 21.56
N ASN A 165 -4.68 9.47 21.78
CA ASN A 165 -5.57 8.57 22.51
C ASN A 165 -6.93 8.19 21.90
N THR A 166 -6.94 7.08 21.15
CA THR A 166 -7.99 6.05 21.28
C THR A 166 -7.45 4.68 20.84
N CYS A 167 -7.51 3.68 21.73
CA CYS A 167 -7.13 2.30 21.43
C CYS A 167 -8.16 1.66 20.48
N ILE A 168 -7.77 1.47 19.22
CA ILE A 168 -8.37 0.51 18.30
C ILE A 168 -7.20 -0.20 17.61
N VAL A 169 -7.09 -1.52 17.80
CA VAL A 169 -6.03 -2.33 17.18
C VAL A 169 -6.36 -2.49 15.70
N SER A 170 -5.84 -1.59 14.87
CA SER A 170 -5.66 -1.79 13.43
C SER A 170 -4.20 -2.15 13.17
N ILE A 171 -3.99 -3.24 12.43
CA ILE A 171 -2.66 -3.73 12.05
C ILE A 171 -2.07 -2.74 11.04
N VAL A 172 -1.00 -2.04 11.44
CA VAL A 172 -0.30 -0.97 10.68
C VAL A 172 0.92 -1.51 9.94
#